data_AF-A0A8T2SHF4-F1
#
_entry.id   AF-A0A8T2SHF4-F1
#
_cell.length_a   1.000
_cell.length_b   1.000
_cell.length_c   1.000
_cell.angle_alpha   90.00
_cell.angle_beta   90.00
_cell.angle_gamma   90.00
#
_symmetry.space_group_name_H-M   'P 1'
#
loop_
_entity.id
_entity.type
_entity.pdbx_description
1 polymer ?
#
loop_
_entity_poly.entity_id
_entity_poly.type
_entity_poly.pdbx_seq_one_letter_code
_entity_poly.pdbx_strand_id
1 'polypeptide(L)'
;MSQTFRCIYMQVLDEESFAILVLMCLILMFFTTPGLMAFYKPARNPVPYTQRKLEGSYLKKDEFRILACVYGTRSIPALLNLVEACRCTNNKRPVKLFPLHLTELSERTLSIINLSRAAGQEAVPTKVCSRDDDIFVAFDAYSRISKVSVRPMSVVSQLPVMHYDICNAAAEKRAMVIILPYDVYQKEDGTFEHVNNPGFKSVSQRVMQQAPCSVCVLVDRGPWSSVQLSNTLSSQKVAIIFFGGADDREALAFGCTLAEHPCMKVWILRFIPARMVAIDIDNVADTESDRKRDEEAIAALNIVAVDGDDGSSQGIYYEEHAYEGDAARAVYTLVCASDFLLLLVGRQSIRLHHRDNSELGAIGDFLANAGPEMKSSVLVIQQHNSSFPQDHNTTA
;
A
#
# COMPACT_ATOMS: atom_id res chain seq x y z
N MET A 1 18.31 -60.62 -16.60
CA MET A 1 16.89 -60.17 -16.54
C MET A 1 16.66 -58.76 -17.11
N SER A 2 17.59 -58.22 -17.92
CA SER A 2 17.49 -56.88 -18.54
C SER A 2 17.35 -56.93 -20.07
N GLN A 3 17.75 -58.03 -20.73
CA GLN A 3 17.56 -58.20 -22.18
C GLN A 3 16.18 -58.76 -22.58
N THR A 4 15.51 -59.50 -21.69
CA THR A 4 14.21 -60.13 -21.99
C THR A 4 13.04 -59.14 -21.94
N PHE A 5 13.11 -58.08 -21.12
CA PHE A 5 12.08 -57.04 -21.10
C PHE A 5 12.10 -56.14 -22.35
N ARG A 6 13.26 -55.99 -22.99
CA ARG A 6 13.42 -55.18 -24.21
C ARG A 6 12.98 -55.94 -25.48
N CYS A 7 13.07 -57.27 -25.47
CA CYS A 7 12.61 -58.11 -26.59
C CYS A 7 11.10 -58.34 -26.62
N ILE A 8 10.41 -58.43 -25.47
CA ILE A 8 8.96 -58.69 -25.45
C ILE A 8 8.16 -57.48 -25.98
N TYR A 9 8.62 -56.25 -25.73
CA TYR A 9 7.96 -55.05 -26.25
C TYR A 9 8.17 -54.83 -27.75
N MET A 10 9.25 -55.37 -28.35
CA MET A 10 9.53 -55.24 -29.78
C MET A 10 8.93 -56.36 -30.65
N GLN A 11 8.46 -57.47 -30.06
CA GLN A 11 7.85 -58.58 -30.82
C GLN A 11 6.32 -58.52 -30.93
N VAL A 12 5.66 -57.57 -30.25
CA VAL A 12 4.19 -57.48 -30.20
C VAL A 12 3.64 -56.21 -30.84
N LEU A 13 4.49 -55.24 -31.19
CA LEU A 13 4.09 -54.11 -32.02
C LEU A 13 4.62 -54.32 -33.43
N ASP A 14 3.70 -54.62 -34.35
CA ASP A 14 3.97 -54.57 -35.77
C ASP A 14 4.44 -53.16 -36.16
N GLU A 15 5.27 -53.04 -37.20
CA GLU A 15 5.84 -51.75 -37.63
C GLU A 15 4.72 -50.76 -37.99
N GLU A 16 3.64 -51.28 -38.56
CA GLU A 16 2.39 -50.57 -38.82
C GLU A 16 1.68 -50.12 -37.53
N SER A 17 1.64 -50.97 -36.50
CA SER A 17 1.01 -50.67 -35.20
C SER A 17 1.77 -49.58 -34.44
N PHE A 18 3.10 -49.60 -34.51
CA PHE A 18 3.96 -48.56 -33.96
C PHE A 18 3.73 -47.22 -34.67
N ALA A 19 3.66 -47.23 -36.01
CA ALA A 19 3.37 -46.03 -36.79
C ALA A 19 2.00 -45.44 -36.46
N ILE A 20 0.97 -46.28 -36.30
CA ILE A 20 -0.39 -45.84 -35.91
C ILE A 20 -0.40 -45.21 -34.51
N LEU A 21 0.30 -45.80 -33.53
CA LEU A 21 0.37 -45.25 -32.18
C LEU A 21 1.09 -43.90 -32.13
N VAL A 22 2.19 -43.75 -32.87
CA VAL A 22 2.91 -42.47 -32.96
C VAL A 22 2.04 -41.42 -33.64
N LEU A 23 1.34 -41.78 -34.73
CA LEU A 23 0.43 -40.87 -35.42
C LEU A 23 -0.73 -40.43 -34.51
N MET A 24 -1.31 -41.35 -33.74
CA MET A 24 -2.37 -41.04 -32.77
C MET A 24 -1.89 -40.12 -31.65
N CYS A 25 -0.68 -40.34 -31.12
CA CYS A 25 -0.08 -39.45 -30.12
C CYS A 25 0.16 -38.04 -30.67
N LEU A 26 0.64 -37.91 -31.92
CA LEU A 26 0.84 -36.61 -32.58
C LEU A 26 -0.49 -35.88 -32.79
N ILE A 27 -1.53 -36.60 -33.23
CA ILE A 27 -2.88 -36.05 -33.38
C ILE A 27 -3.43 -35.59 -32.02
N LEU A 28 -3.30 -36.41 -30.98
CA LEU A 28 -3.77 -36.06 -29.64
C LEU A 28 -3.06 -34.82 -29.10
N MET A 29 -1.72 -34.74 -29.21
CA MET A 29 -0.95 -33.55 -28.79
C MET A 29 -1.34 -32.30 -29.59
N PHE A 30 -1.60 -32.46 -30.89
CA PHE A 30 -2.05 -31.38 -31.77
C PHE A 30 -3.42 -30.83 -31.37
N PHE A 31 -4.31 -31.67 -30.83
CA PHE A 31 -5.63 -31.22 -30.34
C PHE A 31 -5.61 -30.75 -28.88
N THR A 32 -4.83 -31.39 -28.00
CA THR A 32 -4.80 -31.05 -26.57
C THR A 32 -4.17 -29.68 -26.33
N THR A 33 -3.16 -29.30 -27.11
CA THR A 33 -2.46 -28.01 -26.92
C THR A 33 -3.36 -26.79 -27.21
N PRO A 34 -4.02 -26.67 -28.38
CA PRO A 34 -4.98 -25.61 -28.62
C PRO A 34 -6.26 -25.78 -27.78
N GLY A 35 -6.67 -27.01 -27.47
CA GLY A 35 -7.78 -27.27 -26.55
C GLY A 35 -7.51 -26.72 -25.15
N LEU A 36 -6.32 -26.98 -24.60
CA LEU A 36 -5.86 -26.41 -23.33
C LEU A 36 -5.74 -24.90 -23.42
N MET A 37 -5.18 -24.31 -24.48
CA MET A 37 -5.15 -22.85 -24.65
C MET A 37 -6.54 -22.20 -24.85
N ALA A 38 -7.52 -22.92 -25.38
CA ALA A 38 -8.89 -22.42 -25.52
C ALA A 38 -9.65 -22.47 -24.19
N PHE A 39 -9.43 -23.52 -23.39
CA PHE A 39 -10.01 -23.68 -22.06
C PHE A 39 -9.28 -22.83 -20.99
N TYR A 40 -7.96 -22.83 -21.01
CA TYR A 40 -7.12 -21.86 -20.31
C TYR A 40 -7.12 -20.58 -21.13
N LYS A 41 -8.14 -19.74 -20.93
CA LYS A 41 -8.09 -18.34 -21.35
C LYS A 41 -6.70 -17.80 -20.98
N PRO A 42 -5.83 -17.45 -21.96
CA PRO A 42 -4.57 -16.81 -21.63
C PRO A 42 -4.92 -15.58 -20.81
N ALA A 43 -4.30 -15.44 -19.63
CA ALA A 43 -4.50 -14.30 -18.77
C ALA A 43 -4.35 -13.05 -19.64
N ARG A 44 -5.48 -12.38 -19.89
CA ARG A 44 -5.58 -11.26 -20.81
C ARG A 44 -4.44 -10.31 -20.44
N ASN A 45 -3.48 -10.08 -21.34
CA ASN A 45 -2.39 -9.15 -21.08
C ASN A 45 -3.01 -7.87 -20.53
N PRO A 46 -2.76 -7.53 -19.24
CA PRO A 46 -3.43 -6.41 -18.64
C PRO A 46 -3.02 -5.18 -19.44
N VAL A 47 -4.01 -4.43 -19.93
CA VAL A 47 -3.79 -3.12 -20.58
C VAL A 47 -2.80 -2.34 -19.70
N PRO A 48 -1.69 -1.82 -20.26
CA PRO A 48 -0.63 -1.21 -19.48
C PRO A 48 -1.23 -0.14 -18.56
N TYR A 49 -1.11 -0.37 -17.26
CA TYR A 49 -1.67 0.52 -16.24
C TYR A 49 -0.64 1.61 -15.94
N THR A 50 -0.90 2.82 -16.46
CA THR A 50 0.02 3.98 -16.41
C THR A 50 -0.06 4.77 -15.09
N GLN A 51 -1.00 4.45 -14.20
CA GLN A 51 -1.27 5.23 -12.98
C GLN A 51 -0.74 4.52 -11.73
N ARG A 52 0.58 4.31 -11.70
CA ARG A 52 1.25 3.62 -10.59
C ARG A 52 1.81 4.57 -9.52
N LYS A 53 1.82 5.87 -9.82
CA LYS A 53 2.27 6.96 -8.95
C LYS A 53 1.11 7.91 -8.63
N LEU A 54 1.11 8.48 -7.42
CA LEU A 54 0.25 9.55 -6.92
C LEU A 54 0.72 10.91 -7.47
N GLU A 55 2.02 11.09 -7.70
CA GLU A 55 2.57 12.29 -8.35
C GLU A 55 1.85 12.58 -9.67
N GLY A 56 1.30 13.80 -9.80
CA GLY A 56 0.51 14.24 -10.96
C GLY A 56 -0.88 13.58 -11.09
N SER A 57 -1.25 12.67 -10.19
CA SER A 57 -2.57 12.04 -10.21
C SER A 57 -3.68 12.94 -9.69
N TYR A 58 -3.40 13.86 -8.77
CA TYR A 58 -4.40 14.78 -8.21
C TYR A 58 -4.96 15.74 -9.28
N LEU A 59 -4.25 15.92 -10.39
CA LEU A 59 -4.70 16.69 -11.55
C LEU A 59 -5.67 15.91 -12.46
N LYS A 60 -5.76 14.58 -12.31
CA LYS A 60 -6.59 13.71 -13.15
C LYS A 60 -7.92 13.43 -12.47
N LYS A 61 -9.01 13.47 -13.25
CA LYS A 61 -10.38 13.18 -12.78
C LYS A 61 -10.70 11.67 -12.70
N ASP A 62 -9.69 10.81 -12.80
CA ASP A 62 -9.87 9.36 -12.79
C ASP A 62 -10.10 8.82 -11.37
N GLU A 63 -10.80 7.70 -11.25
CA GLU A 63 -11.15 7.10 -9.95
C GLU A 63 -9.92 6.86 -9.07
N PHE A 64 -9.98 7.29 -7.79
CA PHE A 64 -8.91 7.03 -6.83
C PHE A 64 -9.10 5.64 -6.19
N ARG A 65 -8.24 4.68 -6.57
CA ARG A 65 -8.37 3.28 -6.15
C ARG A 65 -7.37 2.95 -5.05
N ILE A 66 -7.88 2.58 -3.88
CA ILE A 66 -7.10 2.26 -2.68
C ILE A 66 -7.25 0.77 -2.39
N LEU A 67 -6.14 0.02 -2.34
CA LEU A 67 -6.11 -1.32 -1.74
C LEU A 67 -5.66 -1.18 -0.29
N ALA A 68 -6.48 -1.62 0.66
CA ALA A 68 -6.16 -1.47 2.07
C ALA A 68 -6.06 -2.84 2.75
N CYS A 69 -4.88 -3.16 3.28
CA CYS A 69 -4.63 -4.42 3.95
C CYS A 69 -5.12 -4.36 5.41
N VAL A 70 -5.78 -5.43 5.86
CA VAL A 70 -6.35 -5.49 7.22
C VAL A 70 -6.02 -6.84 7.84
N TYR A 71 -5.17 -6.83 8.87
CA TYR A 71 -4.82 -8.01 9.67
C TYR A 71 -5.82 -8.28 10.81
N GLY A 72 -6.58 -7.26 11.23
CA GLY A 72 -7.57 -7.36 12.30
C GLY A 72 -8.46 -6.13 12.40
N THR A 73 -9.42 -6.13 13.32
CA THR A 73 -10.44 -5.06 13.46
C THR A 73 -9.89 -3.72 13.98
N ARG A 74 -8.73 -3.73 14.67
CA ARG A 74 -8.20 -2.54 15.36
C ARG A 74 -7.75 -1.42 14.42
N SER A 75 -7.18 -1.74 13.26
CA SER A 75 -6.70 -0.73 12.30
C SER A 75 -7.80 -0.18 11.39
N ILE A 76 -9.03 -0.73 11.47
CA ILE A 76 -10.14 -0.34 10.59
C ILE A 76 -10.53 1.13 10.79
N PRO A 77 -10.74 1.67 12.01
CA PRO A 77 -11.22 3.05 12.15
C PRO A 77 -10.22 4.06 11.58
N ALA A 78 -8.93 3.92 11.90
CA ALA A 78 -7.86 4.74 11.33
C ALA A 78 -7.80 4.67 9.80
N LEU A 79 -7.95 3.47 9.23
CA LEU A 79 -8.01 3.28 7.79
C LEU A 79 -9.24 3.97 7.18
N LEU A 80 -10.42 3.78 7.75
CA LEU A 80 -11.66 4.38 7.25
C LEU A 80 -11.60 5.91 7.30
N ASN A 81 -11.01 6.49 8.36
CA ASN A 81 -10.78 7.92 8.46
C ASN A 81 -9.80 8.41 7.39
N LEU A 82 -8.76 7.63 7.08
CA LEU A 82 -7.84 7.95 5.98
C LEU A 82 -8.54 7.95 4.63
N VAL A 83 -9.39 6.96 4.37
CA VAL A 83 -10.15 6.86 3.12
C VAL A 83 -11.20 7.98 3.02
N GLU A 84 -11.87 8.32 4.12
CA GLU A 84 -12.81 9.44 4.17
C GLU A 84 -12.10 10.78 3.95
N ALA A 85 -10.90 10.96 4.49
CA ALA A 85 -10.07 12.14 4.29
C ALA A 85 -9.64 12.31 2.81
N CYS A 86 -9.56 11.23 2.03
CA CYS A 86 -9.29 11.31 0.59
C CYS A 86 -10.53 11.72 -0.24
N ARG A 87 -11.69 11.96 0.36
CA ARG A 87 -12.91 12.31 -0.36
C ARG A 87 -12.93 13.78 -0.77
N CYS A 88 -13.08 14.03 -2.06
CA CYS A 88 -13.15 15.38 -2.61
C CYS A 88 -14.51 16.05 -2.37
N THR A 89 -14.52 17.36 -2.12
CA THR A 89 -15.75 18.17 -2.18
C THR A 89 -16.27 18.18 -3.64
N ASN A 90 -17.54 17.82 -3.85
CA ASN A 90 -18.22 17.69 -5.15
C ASN A 90 -17.94 16.43 -6.01
N ASN A 91 -17.42 15.33 -5.45
CA ASN A 91 -17.23 14.05 -6.17
C ASN A 91 -16.44 14.19 -7.49
N LYS A 92 -15.57 15.19 -7.61
CA LYS A 92 -14.72 15.39 -8.82
C LYS A 92 -13.93 14.13 -9.16
N ARG A 93 -13.59 13.36 -8.12
CA ARG A 93 -12.85 12.12 -8.19
C ARG A 93 -13.51 11.09 -7.25
N PRO A 94 -14.14 10.02 -7.76
CA PRO A 94 -14.73 9.00 -6.91
C PRO A 94 -13.63 8.13 -6.27
N VAL A 95 -13.73 7.91 -4.96
CA VAL A 95 -12.83 7.01 -4.22
C VAL A 95 -13.43 5.60 -4.21
N LYS A 96 -12.60 4.62 -4.58
CA LYS A 96 -12.92 3.19 -4.49
C LYS A 96 -11.97 2.51 -3.51
N LEU A 97 -12.53 1.90 -2.48
CA LEU A 97 -11.80 1.16 -1.47
C LEU A 97 -11.94 -0.35 -1.73
N PHE A 98 -10.80 -1.04 -1.73
CA PHE A 98 -10.70 -2.48 -1.77
C PHE A 98 -10.07 -2.95 -0.45
N PRO A 99 -10.87 -3.17 0.62
CA PRO A 99 -10.36 -3.79 1.84
C PRO A 99 -9.95 -5.22 1.54
N LEU A 100 -8.71 -5.57 1.88
CA LEU A 100 -8.15 -6.90 1.74
C LEU A 100 -7.88 -7.45 3.13
N HIS A 101 -8.78 -8.30 3.61
CA HIS A 101 -8.55 -9.04 4.85
C HIS A 101 -7.51 -10.14 4.60
N LEU A 102 -6.42 -10.09 5.36
CA LEU A 102 -5.30 -11.02 5.24
C LEU A 102 -5.29 -11.96 6.43
N THR A 103 -5.54 -13.24 6.16
CA THR A 103 -5.54 -14.29 7.19
C THR A 103 -4.34 -15.21 6.96
N GLU A 104 -3.55 -15.45 8.00
CA GLU A 104 -2.44 -16.40 7.93
C GLU A 104 -2.95 -17.84 7.77
N LEU A 105 -2.44 -18.52 6.74
CA LEU A 105 -2.66 -19.94 6.53
C LEU A 105 -1.77 -20.75 7.49
N SER A 106 -2.29 -21.05 8.67
CA SER A 106 -1.66 -21.95 9.65
C SER A 106 -2.26 -23.37 9.58
N GLU A 107 -1.63 -24.35 10.24
CA GLU A 107 -2.20 -25.70 10.40
C GLU A 107 -3.61 -25.66 10.99
N ARG A 108 -3.85 -24.73 11.92
CA ARG A 108 -5.16 -24.47 12.50
C ARG A 108 -6.14 -23.94 11.45
N THR A 109 -5.75 -22.93 10.68
CA THR A 109 -6.60 -22.36 9.62
C THR A 109 -6.95 -23.41 8.55
N LEU A 110 -5.97 -24.22 8.14
CA LEU A 110 -6.14 -25.34 7.21
C LEU A 110 -7.12 -26.39 7.74
N SER A 111 -6.99 -26.78 9.02
CA SER A 111 -7.87 -27.77 9.63
C SER A 111 -9.34 -27.31 9.64
N ILE A 112 -9.58 -26.02 9.89
CA ILE A 112 -10.94 -25.47 9.92
C ILE A 112 -11.52 -25.38 8.51
N ILE A 113 -10.74 -24.92 7.52
CA ILE A 113 -11.14 -24.90 6.10
C ILE A 113 -11.46 -26.32 5.59
N ASN A 114 -10.69 -27.32 6.04
CA ASN A 114 -10.94 -28.71 5.65
C ASN A 114 -12.19 -29.27 6.34
N LEU A 115 -12.41 -28.95 7.62
CA LEU A 115 -13.62 -29.35 8.35
C LEU A 115 -14.89 -28.77 7.70
N SER A 116 -14.82 -27.53 7.21
CA SER A 116 -15.94 -26.91 6.53
C SER A 116 -16.26 -27.46 5.16
N ARG A 117 -15.21 -27.78 4.40
CA ARG A 117 -15.36 -28.45 3.11
C ARG A 117 -15.94 -29.84 3.29
N ALA A 118 -15.51 -30.56 4.34
CA ALA A 118 -16.08 -31.85 4.71
C ALA A 118 -17.55 -31.77 5.16
N ALA A 119 -17.99 -30.63 5.69
CA ALA A 119 -19.38 -30.37 6.05
C ALA A 119 -20.29 -29.99 4.85
N GLY A 120 -19.79 -30.06 3.61
CA GLY A 120 -20.58 -29.79 2.40
C GLY A 120 -20.88 -28.30 2.17
N GLN A 121 -20.16 -27.40 2.84
CA GLN A 121 -20.24 -25.96 2.57
C GLN A 121 -19.26 -25.64 1.42
N GLU A 122 -19.78 -25.39 0.21
CA GLU A 122 -18.98 -24.98 -0.96
C GLU A 122 -18.36 -23.58 -0.80
N ALA A 123 -18.88 -22.78 0.13
CA ALA A 123 -18.27 -21.56 0.60
C ALA A 123 -17.50 -21.85 1.90
N VAL A 124 -16.28 -21.30 2.02
CA VAL A 124 -15.59 -21.17 3.32
C VAL A 124 -16.63 -20.71 4.35
N PRO A 125 -16.79 -21.35 5.51
CA PRO A 125 -17.80 -20.96 6.45
C PRO A 125 -17.50 -19.54 6.87
N THR A 126 -18.52 -18.72 6.74
CA THR A 126 -18.73 -17.49 7.49
C THR A 126 -18.50 -17.71 9.00
N LYS A 127 -18.52 -18.96 9.50
CA LYS A 127 -18.35 -19.31 10.92
C LYS A 127 -16.91 -19.56 11.40
N VAL A 128 -15.85 -19.31 10.61
CA VAL A 128 -14.48 -19.65 11.03
C VAL A 128 -13.83 -18.63 11.96
N CYS A 129 -14.28 -17.39 12.00
CA CYS A 129 -13.82 -16.42 12.99
C CYS A 129 -14.93 -15.41 13.23
N SER A 130 -15.49 -15.35 14.44
CA SER A 130 -16.39 -14.25 14.81
C SER A 130 -15.77 -12.87 14.52
N ARG A 131 -14.43 -12.78 14.57
CA ARG A 131 -13.64 -11.60 14.22
C ARG A 131 -13.59 -11.27 12.73
N ASP A 132 -13.70 -12.24 11.82
CA ASP A 132 -13.60 -11.98 10.38
C ASP A 132 -14.94 -11.42 9.88
N ASP A 133 -16.06 -11.94 10.40
CA ASP A 133 -17.39 -11.38 10.19
C ASP A 133 -17.46 -9.92 10.65
N ASP A 134 -16.87 -9.58 11.80
CA ASP A 134 -16.83 -8.20 12.31
C ASP A 134 -16.15 -7.24 11.33
N ILE A 135 -15.10 -7.68 10.64
CA ILE A 135 -14.37 -6.87 9.64
C ILE A 135 -15.27 -6.58 8.44
N PHE A 136 -15.93 -7.60 7.89
CA PHE A 136 -16.85 -7.43 6.76
C PHE A 136 -18.05 -6.57 7.13
N VAL A 137 -18.62 -6.78 8.32
CA VAL A 137 -19.73 -5.98 8.84
C VAL A 137 -19.33 -4.52 8.99
N ALA A 138 -18.12 -4.22 9.49
CA ALA A 138 -17.63 -2.85 9.61
C ALA A 138 -17.52 -2.16 8.24
N PHE A 139 -16.96 -2.83 7.24
CA PHE A 139 -16.84 -2.28 5.88
C PHE A 139 -18.19 -2.17 5.16
N ASP A 140 -19.12 -3.10 5.38
CA ASP A 140 -20.49 -3.02 4.85
C ASP A 140 -21.25 -1.84 5.47
N ALA A 141 -21.13 -1.65 6.79
CA ALA A 141 -21.71 -0.50 7.48
C ALA A 141 -21.13 0.82 6.94
N TYR A 142 -19.81 0.91 6.76
CA TYR A 142 -19.17 2.09 6.17
C TYR A 142 -19.62 2.35 4.72
N SER A 143 -19.79 1.30 3.91
CA SER A 143 -20.28 1.40 2.53
C SER A 143 -21.69 2.01 2.44
N ARG A 144 -22.55 1.77 3.44
CA ARG A 144 -23.92 2.31 3.48
C ARG A 144 -23.98 3.79 3.90
N ILE A 145 -23.01 4.24 4.68
CA ILE A 145 -23.01 5.58 5.29
C ILE A 145 -22.12 6.54 4.49
N SER A 146 -21.01 6.06 3.94
CA SER A 146 -20.07 6.87 3.16
C SER A 146 -20.47 6.94 1.69
N LYS A 147 -19.95 7.97 0.99
CA LYS A 147 -20.06 8.08 -0.48
C LYS A 147 -18.97 7.29 -1.21
N VAL A 148 -18.19 6.48 -0.48
CA VAL A 148 -17.05 5.71 -1.00
C VAL A 148 -17.55 4.34 -1.45
N SER A 149 -17.12 3.89 -2.64
CA SER A 149 -17.47 2.54 -3.09
C SER A 149 -16.52 1.53 -2.46
N VAL A 150 -17.04 0.66 -1.61
CA VAL A 150 -16.26 -0.35 -0.89
C VAL A 150 -16.50 -1.73 -1.49
N ARG A 151 -15.43 -2.50 -1.73
CA ARG A 151 -15.49 -3.89 -2.19
C ARG A 151 -14.57 -4.77 -1.34
N PRO A 152 -15.08 -5.31 -0.22
CA PRO A 152 -14.31 -6.19 0.65
C PRO A 152 -13.85 -7.46 -0.05
N MET A 153 -12.64 -7.91 0.26
CA MET A 153 -12.02 -9.13 -0.23
C MET A 153 -11.29 -9.81 0.93
N SER A 154 -11.10 -11.13 0.84
CA SER A 154 -10.29 -11.89 1.78
C SER A 154 -9.31 -12.78 1.05
N VAL A 155 -8.11 -12.89 1.59
CA VAL A 155 -7.06 -13.79 1.11
C VAL A 155 -6.52 -14.55 2.31
N VAL A 156 -6.45 -15.87 2.16
CA VAL A 156 -5.83 -16.77 3.14
C VAL A 156 -4.52 -17.27 2.54
N SER A 157 -3.40 -16.93 3.16
CA SER A 157 -2.08 -17.18 2.58
C SER A 157 -1.01 -17.41 3.65
N GLN A 158 0.06 -18.13 3.30
CA GLN A 158 1.20 -18.28 4.19
C GLN A 158 2.03 -16.99 4.18
N LEU A 159 2.56 -16.58 5.33
CA LEU A 159 3.38 -15.37 5.47
C LEU A 159 4.52 -15.24 4.43
N PRO A 160 5.21 -16.31 4.00
CA PRO A 160 6.25 -16.19 2.99
C PRO A 160 5.74 -15.79 1.61
N VAL A 161 4.48 -16.03 1.25
CA VAL A 161 3.95 -15.75 -0.09
C VAL A 161 2.88 -14.66 -0.12
N MET A 162 2.38 -14.26 1.05
CA MET A 162 1.30 -13.27 1.20
C MET A 162 1.56 -11.93 0.47
N HIS A 163 2.82 -11.49 0.36
CA HIS A 163 3.20 -10.30 -0.39
C HIS A 163 2.87 -10.40 -1.88
N TYR A 164 3.00 -11.58 -2.50
CA TYR A 164 2.58 -11.80 -3.89
C TYR A 164 1.08 -11.63 -4.06
N ASP A 165 0.28 -12.14 -3.11
CA ASP A 165 -1.17 -12.01 -3.17
C ASP A 165 -1.61 -10.54 -3.05
N ILE A 166 -0.98 -9.77 -2.17
CA ILE A 166 -1.22 -8.32 -2.03
C ILE A 166 -0.87 -7.59 -3.33
N CYS A 167 0.32 -7.84 -3.89
CA CYS A 167 0.76 -7.21 -5.13
C CYS A 167 -0.12 -7.61 -6.33
N ASN A 168 -0.53 -8.87 -6.42
CA ASN A 168 -1.43 -9.35 -7.47
C ASN A 168 -2.83 -8.73 -7.34
N ALA A 169 -3.37 -8.65 -6.12
CA ALA A 169 -4.64 -7.97 -5.88
C ALA A 169 -4.56 -6.48 -6.25
N ALA A 170 -3.45 -5.80 -5.92
CA ALA A 170 -3.22 -4.42 -6.30
C ALA A 170 -3.18 -4.25 -7.83
N ALA A 171 -2.49 -5.15 -8.54
CA ALA A 171 -2.41 -5.12 -10.00
C ALA A 171 -3.78 -5.42 -10.65
N GLU A 172 -4.51 -6.42 -10.16
CA GLU A 172 -5.82 -6.83 -10.68
C GLU A 172 -6.86 -5.72 -10.51
N LYS A 173 -6.90 -5.09 -9.32
CA LYS A 173 -7.81 -3.98 -9.04
C LYS A 173 -7.31 -2.64 -9.58
N ARG A 174 -6.09 -2.61 -10.14
CA ARG A 174 -5.40 -1.41 -10.60
C ARG A 174 -5.42 -0.34 -9.51
N ALA A 175 -4.95 -0.72 -8.33
CA ALA A 175 -4.83 0.17 -7.19
C ALA A 175 -3.75 1.23 -7.48
N MET A 176 -4.01 2.46 -7.07
CA MET A 176 -3.05 3.55 -7.15
C MET A 176 -2.14 3.59 -5.93
N VAL A 177 -2.67 3.13 -4.80
CA VAL A 177 -1.98 3.08 -3.52
C VAL A 177 -2.37 1.81 -2.75
N ILE A 178 -1.38 1.18 -2.13
CA ILE A 178 -1.56 0.11 -1.15
C ILE A 178 -1.36 0.70 0.24
N ILE A 179 -2.34 0.56 1.13
CA ILE A 179 -2.20 0.95 2.53
C ILE A 179 -1.96 -0.30 3.36
N LEU A 180 -0.82 -0.34 4.05
CA LEU A 180 -0.43 -1.38 4.99
C LEU A 180 -0.58 -0.85 6.43
N PRO A 181 -1.16 -1.62 7.35
CA PRO A 181 -1.14 -1.27 8.75
C PRO A 181 0.24 -1.58 9.34
N TYR A 182 0.69 -0.75 10.29
CA TYR A 182 1.90 -1.03 11.05
C TYR A 182 1.60 -1.94 12.25
N ASP A 183 2.52 -2.85 12.55
CA ASP A 183 2.31 -3.90 13.56
C ASP A 183 2.40 -3.42 15.02
N VAL A 184 2.81 -2.17 15.24
CA VAL A 184 2.98 -1.57 16.57
C VAL A 184 1.89 -0.55 16.84
N TYR A 185 1.22 -0.71 17.98
CA TYR A 185 0.20 0.21 18.47
C TYR A 185 0.57 0.74 19.85
N GLN A 186 0.27 2.02 20.10
CA GLN A 186 0.43 2.64 21.40
C GLN A 186 -0.84 2.51 22.23
N LYS A 187 -0.77 1.81 23.37
CA LYS A 187 -1.86 1.75 24.36
C LYS A 187 -2.14 3.12 25.00
N GLU A 188 -3.31 3.21 25.64
CA GLU A 188 -3.68 4.35 26.50
C GLU A 188 -2.66 4.61 27.62
N ASP A 189 -2.01 3.54 28.12
CA ASP A 189 -0.93 3.61 29.12
C ASP A 189 0.41 4.10 28.53
N GLY A 190 0.46 4.41 27.23
CA GLY A 190 1.65 4.85 26.52
C GLY A 190 2.62 3.73 26.13
N THR A 191 2.37 2.49 26.54
CA THR A 191 3.17 1.32 26.16
C THR A 191 2.87 0.84 24.74
N PHE A 192 3.90 0.49 23.99
CA PHE A 192 3.75 -0.09 22.65
C PHE A 192 3.56 -1.60 22.72
N GLU A 193 2.56 -2.11 21.99
CA GLU A 193 2.37 -3.54 21.80
C GLU A 193 2.43 -3.94 20.33
N HIS A 194 3.12 -5.04 20.07
CA HIS A 194 3.03 -5.76 18.81
C HIS A 194 1.74 -6.57 18.80
N VAL A 195 0.75 -6.11 18.03
CA VAL A 195 -0.60 -6.70 18.02
C VAL A 195 -0.67 -7.90 17.07
N ASN A 196 0.19 -7.92 16.04
CA ASN A 196 0.16 -8.91 14.98
C ASN A 196 1.36 -9.85 15.03
N ASN A 197 1.26 -10.97 14.30
CA ASN A 197 2.36 -11.91 14.11
C ASN A 197 3.61 -11.16 13.58
N PRO A 198 4.81 -11.33 14.18
CA PRO A 198 6.05 -10.70 13.70
C PRO A 198 6.35 -10.99 12.21
N GLY A 199 5.75 -12.05 11.65
CA GLY A 199 5.79 -12.34 10.23
C GLY A 199 5.20 -11.26 9.32
N PHE A 200 4.25 -10.45 9.78
CA PHE A 200 3.62 -9.41 8.96
C PHE A 200 4.58 -8.27 8.61
N LYS A 201 5.49 -7.89 9.52
CA LYS A 201 6.63 -7.01 9.19
C LYS A 201 7.40 -7.48 7.96
N SER A 202 7.69 -8.78 7.87
CA SER A 202 8.39 -9.35 6.70
C SER A 202 7.55 -9.27 5.42
N VAL A 203 6.21 -9.34 5.55
CA VAL A 203 5.28 -9.19 4.43
C VAL A 203 5.29 -7.73 3.97
N SER A 204 5.14 -6.77 4.88
CA SER A 204 5.16 -5.34 4.59
C SER A 204 6.43 -4.92 3.86
N GLN A 205 7.60 -5.32 4.37
CA GLN A 205 8.89 -5.08 3.72
C GLN A 205 8.95 -5.58 2.28
N ARG A 206 8.43 -6.80 2.02
CA ARG A 206 8.43 -7.39 0.68
C ARG A 206 7.41 -6.74 -0.25
N VAL A 207 6.24 -6.34 0.27
CA VAL A 207 5.26 -5.54 -0.50
C VAL A 207 5.90 -4.23 -0.95
N MET A 208 6.55 -3.50 -0.05
CA MET A 208 7.24 -2.25 -0.39
C MET A 208 8.35 -2.39 -1.43
N GLN A 209 8.95 -3.57 -1.58
CA GLN A 209 9.96 -3.83 -2.60
C GLN A 209 9.35 -4.18 -3.96
N GLN A 210 8.20 -4.85 -3.99
CA GLN A 210 7.65 -5.46 -5.20
C GLN A 210 6.31 -4.86 -5.66
N ALA A 211 5.77 -3.88 -4.93
CA ALA A 211 4.46 -3.32 -5.20
C ALA A 211 4.35 -2.72 -6.62
N PRO A 212 3.24 -2.98 -7.33
CA PRO A 212 2.99 -2.43 -8.66
C PRO A 212 2.59 -0.95 -8.65
N CYS A 213 2.42 -0.35 -7.47
CA CYS A 213 2.06 1.04 -7.26
C CYS A 213 2.63 1.54 -5.92
N SER A 214 2.36 2.80 -5.57
CA SER A 214 2.88 3.42 -4.35
C SER A 214 2.33 2.75 -3.09
N VAL A 215 3.13 2.71 -2.04
CA VAL A 215 2.81 2.01 -0.79
C VAL A 215 2.81 3.01 0.35
N CYS A 216 1.79 2.95 1.19
CA CYS A 216 1.71 3.71 2.42
C CYS A 216 1.68 2.77 3.62
N VAL A 217 2.44 3.06 4.66
CA VAL A 217 2.40 2.34 5.94
C VAL A 217 1.80 3.26 7.00
N LEU A 218 0.67 2.85 7.57
CA LEU A 218 -0.09 3.62 8.56
C LEU A 218 0.26 3.17 9.98
N VAL A 219 0.86 4.09 10.74
CA VAL A 219 1.12 3.97 12.17
C VAL A 219 0.02 4.73 12.93
N ASP A 220 -0.95 4.00 13.45
CA ASP A 220 -2.04 4.58 14.25
C ASP A 220 -1.59 4.78 15.71
N ARG A 221 -1.56 6.05 16.14
CA ARG A 221 -1.26 6.43 17.53
C ARG A 221 -2.52 6.77 18.34
N GLY A 222 -3.72 6.59 17.76
CA GLY A 222 -5.00 6.69 18.47
C GLY A 222 -5.89 7.85 18.03
N PRO A 223 -5.45 9.13 18.07
CA PRO A 223 -6.33 10.27 17.77
C PRO A 223 -6.95 10.19 16.40
N TRP A 224 -6.17 9.79 15.38
CA TRP A 224 -6.67 9.63 14.02
C TRP A 224 -7.83 8.64 13.93
N SER A 225 -7.75 7.51 14.64
CA SER A 225 -8.79 6.49 14.75
C SER A 225 -10.09 7.01 15.37
N SER A 226 -10.00 7.98 16.27
CA SER A 226 -11.13 8.47 17.07
C SER A 226 -11.95 9.59 16.40
N VAL A 227 -11.44 10.19 15.33
CA VAL A 227 -12.07 11.35 14.68
C VAL A 227 -13.26 10.89 13.83
N GLN A 228 -14.39 11.60 13.88
CA GLN A 228 -15.54 11.36 13.02
C GLN A 228 -15.60 12.38 11.88
N LEU A 229 -14.81 12.18 10.83
CA LEU A 229 -14.65 13.14 9.72
C LEU A 229 -15.94 13.46 8.97
N SER A 230 -16.93 12.57 9.00
CA SER A 230 -18.24 12.77 8.37
C SER A 230 -19.12 13.80 9.09
N ASN A 231 -18.88 14.05 10.39
CA ASN A 231 -19.76 14.84 11.26
C ASN A 231 -19.05 15.98 12.02
N THR A 232 -17.74 16.14 11.87
CA THR A 232 -16.98 17.18 12.58
C THR A 232 -17.16 18.56 11.94
N LEU A 233 -17.61 19.53 12.73
CA LEU A 233 -17.64 20.96 12.38
C LEU A 233 -16.25 21.62 12.41
N SER A 234 -15.26 20.97 13.03
CA SER A 234 -13.89 21.49 13.13
C SER A 234 -13.00 20.99 12.00
N SER A 235 -12.17 21.89 11.46
CA SER A 235 -11.13 21.53 10.50
C SER A 235 -9.98 20.80 11.21
N GLN A 236 -9.64 19.61 10.72
CA GLN A 236 -8.54 18.79 11.17
C GLN A 236 -7.23 19.25 10.52
N LYS A 237 -6.13 19.27 11.29
CA LYS A 237 -4.80 19.66 10.79
C LYS A 237 -3.99 18.41 10.42
N VAL A 238 -3.44 18.41 9.22
CA VAL A 238 -2.52 17.38 8.70
C VAL A 238 -1.22 18.06 8.31
N ALA A 239 -0.08 17.48 8.64
CA ALA A 239 1.22 17.99 8.22
C ALA A 239 1.88 17.05 7.20
N ILE A 240 2.51 17.63 6.18
CA ILE A 240 3.40 16.97 5.23
C ILE A 240 4.79 17.41 5.59
N ILE A 241 5.63 16.46 5.96
CA ILE A 241 7.03 16.71 6.27
C ILE A 241 7.82 16.56 4.96
N PHE A 242 8.48 17.64 4.54
CA PHE A 242 9.15 17.70 3.24
C PHE A 242 10.63 18.03 3.41
N PHE A 243 11.51 17.07 3.11
CA PHE A 243 12.96 17.27 3.02
C PHE A 243 13.44 17.31 1.56
N GLY A 244 12.66 16.72 0.66
CA GLY A 244 12.94 16.62 -0.77
C GLY A 244 13.16 15.17 -1.21
N GLY A 245 12.93 14.91 -2.49
CA GLY A 245 13.06 13.57 -3.08
C GLY A 245 11.74 12.91 -3.46
N ALA A 246 11.85 11.74 -4.11
CA ALA A 246 10.73 11.07 -4.76
C ALA A 246 9.59 10.69 -3.82
N ASP A 247 9.92 10.15 -2.64
CA ASP A 247 8.92 9.72 -1.66
C ASP A 247 8.20 10.93 -1.02
N ASP A 248 8.91 12.04 -0.81
CA ASP A 248 8.34 13.29 -0.29
C ASP A 248 7.40 13.95 -1.30
N ARG A 249 7.75 13.94 -2.60
CA ARG A 249 6.85 14.39 -3.68
C ARG A 249 5.58 13.53 -3.76
N GLU A 250 5.71 12.23 -3.52
CA GLU A 250 4.57 11.33 -3.44
C GLU A 250 3.69 11.63 -2.21
N ALA A 251 4.31 11.91 -1.06
CA ALA A 251 3.63 12.34 0.15
C ALA A 251 2.91 13.68 -0.03
N LEU A 252 3.53 14.61 -0.75
CA LEU A 252 2.95 15.89 -1.15
C LEU A 252 1.69 15.67 -2.00
N ALA A 253 1.76 14.81 -3.02
CA ALA A 253 0.62 14.47 -3.88
C ALA A 253 -0.53 13.81 -3.10
N PHE A 254 -0.22 12.93 -2.14
CA PHE A 254 -1.22 12.34 -1.26
C PHE A 254 -1.87 13.40 -0.36
N GLY A 255 -1.08 14.27 0.25
CA GLY A 255 -1.57 15.36 1.10
C GLY A 255 -2.41 16.39 0.34
N CYS A 256 -2.09 16.65 -0.93
CA CYS A 256 -2.95 17.47 -1.80
C CYS A 256 -4.32 16.83 -2.03
N THR A 257 -4.38 15.49 -2.11
CA THR A 257 -5.66 14.76 -2.18
C THR A 257 -6.46 14.97 -0.89
N LEU A 258 -5.80 14.99 0.27
CA LEU A 258 -6.46 15.28 1.56
C LEU A 258 -6.96 16.74 1.64
N ALA A 259 -6.23 17.68 1.05
CA ALA A 259 -6.61 19.08 0.99
C ALA A 259 -7.91 19.34 0.20
N GLU A 260 -8.38 18.37 -0.60
CA GLU A 260 -9.69 18.47 -1.28
C GLU A 260 -10.89 18.20 -0.37
N HIS A 261 -10.65 17.66 0.82
CA HIS A 261 -11.69 17.42 1.81
C HIS A 261 -11.98 18.71 2.61
N PRO A 262 -13.26 19.12 2.75
CA PRO A 262 -13.62 20.42 3.34
C PRO A 262 -13.23 20.54 4.82
N CYS A 263 -13.09 19.42 5.53
CA CYS A 263 -12.69 19.40 6.94
C CYS A 263 -11.17 19.30 7.14
N MET A 264 -10.34 19.41 6.10
CA MET A 264 -8.88 19.26 6.20
C MET A 264 -8.15 20.58 5.98
N LYS A 265 -7.18 20.87 6.84
CA LYS A 265 -6.18 21.92 6.69
C LYS A 265 -4.81 21.24 6.59
N VAL A 266 -4.15 21.41 5.45
CA VAL A 266 -2.89 20.71 5.14
C VAL A 266 -1.73 21.68 5.26
N TRP A 267 -0.71 21.32 6.03
CA TRP A 267 0.48 22.11 6.27
C TRP A 267 1.68 21.42 5.63
N ILE A 268 2.41 22.13 4.78
CA ILE A 268 3.66 21.66 4.19
C ILE A 268 4.78 22.26 5.03
N LEU A 269 5.50 21.40 5.74
CA LEU A 269 6.61 21.78 6.61
C LEU A 269 7.90 21.36 5.91
N ARG A 270 8.54 22.32 5.23
CA ARG A 270 9.80 22.09 4.51
C ARG A 270 10.97 22.25 5.46
N PHE A 271 11.75 21.18 5.63
CA PHE A 271 12.94 21.19 6.49
C PHE A 271 14.21 21.38 5.67
N ILE A 272 14.94 22.45 5.95
CA ILE A 272 16.16 22.82 5.24
C ILE A 272 17.35 22.69 6.20
N PRO A 273 18.41 21.94 5.86
CA PRO A 273 19.59 21.84 6.72
C PRO A 273 20.32 23.18 6.76
N ALA A 274 20.54 23.73 7.96
CA ALA A 274 21.18 25.04 8.15
C ALA A 274 22.66 25.06 7.73
N ARG A 275 23.31 23.89 7.70
CA ARG A 275 24.59 23.67 7.03
C ARG A 275 24.37 22.60 5.98
N MET A 276 24.75 22.87 4.72
CA MET A 276 24.93 21.80 3.75
C MET A 276 25.98 20.85 4.33
N VAL A 277 25.55 19.67 4.77
CA VAL A 277 26.49 18.58 4.95
C VAL A 277 27.03 18.33 3.55
N ALA A 278 28.31 18.65 3.33
CA ALA A 278 28.97 18.38 2.07
C ALA A 278 29.01 16.85 1.90
N ILE A 279 28.03 16.32 1.18
CA ILE A 279 27.99 14.91 0.78
C ILE A 279 28.39 14.87 -0.70
N ASP A 280 29.57 14.27 -0.91
CA ASP A 280 30.29 13.88 -2.12
C ASP A 280 29.87 14.37 -3.52
N ILE A 281 30.93 14.77 -4.25
CA ILE A 281 31.00 15.45 -5.55
C ILE A 281 30.50 14.56 -6.73
N ASP A 282 30.21 13.27 -6.49
CA ASP A 282 29.85 12.32 -7.56
C ASP A 282 28.33 12.27 -7.89
N ASN A 283 27.45 12.87 -7.07
CA ASN A 283 25.98 12.82 -7.24
C ASN A 283 25.31 14.20 -7.49
N VAL A 284 26.11 15.24 -7.78
CA VAL A 284 25.61 16.63 -7.85
C VAL A 284 24.56 16.82 -8.94
N ALA A 285 24.70 16.13 -10.09
CA ALA A 285 23.77 16.25 -11.21
C ALA A 285 22.37 15.66 -10.91
N ASP A 286 22.31 14.48 -10.28
CA ASP A 286 21.04 13.87 -9.88
C ASP A 286 20.35 14.70 -8.79
N THR A 287 21.14 15.23 -7.85
CA THR A 287 20.64 16.07 -6.75
C THR A 287 20.07 17.39 -7.25
N GLU A 288 20.68 18.03 -8.25
CA GLU A 288 20.16 19.29 -8.81
C GLU A 288 18.92 19.07 -9.69
N SER A 289 18.85 17.94 -10.40
CA SER A 289 17.65 17.56 -11.16
C SER A 289 16.47 17.21 -10.25
N ASP A 290 16.73 16.49 -9.15
CA ASP A 290 15.71 16.16 -8.14
C ASP A 290 15.24 17.42 -7.42
N ARG A 291 16.15 18.35 -7.09
CA ARG A 291 15.80 19.61 -6.46
C ARG A 291 14.92 20.49 -7.35
N LYS A 292 15.15 20.51 -8.66
CA LYS A 292 14.25 21.21 -9.61
C LYS A 292 12.85 20.61 -9.59
N ARG A 293 12.73 19.27 -9.60
CA ARG A 293 11.43 18.59 -9.49
C ARG A 293 10.76 18.87 -8.16
N ASP A 294 11.52 18.98 -7.08
CA ASP A 294 10.99 19.32 -5.76
C ASP A 294 10.39 20.73 -5.74
N GLU A 295 11.12 21.73 -6.28
CA GLU A 295 10.58 23.10 -6.41
C GLU A 295 9.37 23.14 -7.35
N GLU A 296 9.39 22.42 -8.47
CA GLU A 296 8.24 22.30 -9.39
C GLU A 296 7.03 21.66 -8.71
N ALA A 297 7.24 20.64 -7.89
CA ALA A 297 6.17 19.96 -7.16
C ALA A 297 5.52 20.87 -6.12
N ILE A 298 6.30 21.70 -5.41
CA ILE A 298 5.78 22.70 -4.47
C ILE A 298 5.11 23.85 -5.22
N ALA A 299 5.72 24.35 -6.30
CA ALA A 299 5.19 25.46 -7.10
C ALA A 299 3.90 25.11 -7.85
N ALA A 300 3.70 23.82 -8.18
CA ALA A 300 2.47 23.33 -8.79
C ALA A 300 1.26 23.35 -7.82
N LEU A 301 1.47 23.67 -6.55
CA LEU A 301 0.42 23.75 -5.55
C LEU A 301 -0.18 25.15 -5.51
N ASN A 302 -1.50 25.20 -5.39
CA ASN A 302 -2.21 26.43 -5.04
C ASN A 302 -2.03 26.69 -3.53
N ILE A 303 -0.83 27.13 -3.14
CA ILE A 303 -0.51 27.49 -1.77
C ILE A 303 -1.25 28.78 -1.44
N VAL A 304 -2.09 28.74 -0.41
CA VAL A 304 -2.70 29.96 0.11
C VAL A 304 -1.65 30.60 1.01
N ALA A 305 -1.07 31.71 0.56
CA ALA A 305 -0.23 32.53 1.41
C ALA A 305 -1.06 32.97 2.63
N VAL A 306 -0.49 32.85 3.82
CA VAL A 306 -1.11 33.27 5.08
C VAL A 306 -1.12 34.78 5.13
N ASP A 307 -2.02 35.40 4.37
CA ASP A 307 -2.44 36.77 4.59
C ASP A 307 -3.90 36.74 5.00
N GLY A 308 -4.16 37.41 6.11
CA GLY A 308 -5.36 37.26 6.91
C GLY A 308 -6.66 37.55 6.18
N ASP A 309 -7.71 37.06 6.84
CA ASP A 309 -9.13 37.29 6.63
C ASP A 309 -9.91 36.17 5.91
N ASP A 310 -11.00 35.80 6.58
CA ASP A 310 -11.76 34.57 6.47
C ASP A 310 -12.60 34.52 5.17
N GLY A 311 -12.59 33.38 4.47
CA GLY A 311 -13.61 33.13 3.45
C GLY A 311 -13.43 31.95 2.49
N SER A 312 -12.24 31.35 2.37
CA SER A 312 -12.04 30.20 1.47
C SER A 312 -11.71 28.91 2.24
N SER A 313 -12.67 28.00 2.25
CA SER A 313 -12.67 26.72 2.97
C SER A 313 -11.76 25.64 2.35
N GLN A 314 -10.54 26.01 1.96
CA GLN A 314 -9.53 25.08 1.44
C GLN A 314 -8.13 25.69 1.60
N GLY A 315 -7.38 25.25 2.60
CA GLY A 315 -6.08 25.85 2.95
C GLY A 315 -4.95 24.83 2.90
N ILE A 316 -4.06 25.01 1.93
CA ILE A 316 -2.70 24.45 1.94
C ILE A 316 -1.78 25.56 2.46
N TYR A 317 -1.18 25.31 3.62
CA TYR A 317 -0.23 26.19 4.30
C TYR A 317 1.19 25.72 4.02
N TYR A 318 2.14 26.64 3.93
CA TYR A 318 3.55 26.31 3.67
C TYR A 318 4.45 27.05 4.66
N GLU A 319 5.34 26.30 5.32
CA GLU A 319 6.33 26.82 6.26
C GLU A 319 7.70 26.21 5.99
N GLU A 320 8.75 27.02 6.09
CA GLU A 320 10.14 26.56 6.01
C GLU A 320 10.78 26.59 7.40
N HIS A 321 11.42 25.48 7.77
CA HIS A 321 12.08 25.30 9.05
C HIS A 321 13.54 24.91 8.82
N ALA A 322 14.46 25.78 9.25
CA ALA A 322 15.88 25.45 9.26
C ALA A 322 16.17 24.53 10.45
N TYR A 323 16.95 23.47 10.26
CA TYR A 323 17.37 22.58 11.35
C TYR A 323 18.89 22.38 11.38
N GLU A 324 19.40 22.21 12.60
CA GLU A 324 20.79 21.84 12.88
C GLU A 324 20.82 20.47 13.57
N GLY A 325 21.69 19.58 13.09
CA GLY A 325 21.85 18.24 13.66
C GLY A 325 20.84 17.23 13.11
N ASP A 326 20.15 16.52 14.00
CA ASP A 326 19.25 15.42 13.65
C ASP A 326 17.88 15.92 13.20
N ALA A 327 17.56 15.68 11.92
CA ALA A 327 16.30 16.02 11.29
C ALA A 327 15.08 15.43 12.00
N ALA A 328 15.16 14.18 12.49
CA ALA A 328 14.02 13.52 13.10
C ALA A 328 13.61 14.19 14.42
N ARG A 329 14.59 14.68 15.19
CA ARG A 329 14.37 15.45 16.42
C ARG A 329 13.77 16.82 16.16
N ALA A 330 14.19 17.49 15.07
CA ALA A 330 13.61 18.76 14.67
C ALA A 330 12.11 18.61 14.34
N VAL A 331 11.77 17.59 13.54
CA VAL A 331 10.38 17.26 13.20
C VAL A 331 9.57 16.96 14.47
N TYR A 332 10.09 16.10 15.35
CA TYR A 332 9.40 15.74 16.59
C TYR A 332 9.10 16.95 17.48
N THR A 333 10.05 17.87 17.62
CA THR A 333 9.88 19.07 18.46
C THR A 333 8.78 19.97 17.90
N LEU A 334 8.76 20.20 16.59
CA LEU A 334 7.75 21.02 15.93
C LEU A 334 6.36 20.40 16.01
N VAL A 335 6.27 19.09 15.77
CA VAL A 335 5.01 18.36 15.81
C VAL A 335 4.45 18.31 17.23
N CYS A 336 5.27 18.08 18.26
CA CYS A 336 4.78 18.06 19.65
C CYS A 336 4.27 19.43 20.11
N ALA A 337 4.78 20.52 19.53
CA ALA A 337 4.27 21.87 19.77
C ALA A 337 2.98 22.20 18.99
N SER A 338 2.54 21.31 18.09
CA SER A 338 1.46 21.56 17.14
C SER A 338 0.36 20.51 17.23
N ASP A 339 -0.89 20.89 16.97
CA ASP A 339 -2.03 19.97 17.03
C ASP A 339 -2.29 19.25 15.69
N PHE A 340 -1.28 18.54 15.16
CA PHE A 340 -1.44 17.72 13.95
C PHE A 340 -2.02 16.34 14.31
N LEU A 341 -3.02 15.87 13.57
CA LEU A 341 -3.61 14.54 13.79
C LEU A 341 -2.94 13.46 12.95
N LEU A 342 -2.46 13.84 11.76
CA LEU A 342 -1.78 12.96 10.82
C LEU A 342 -0.53 13.66 10.27
N LEU A 343 0.57 12.91 10.22
CA LEU A 343 1.81 13.31 9.56
C LEU A 343 2.02 12.45 8.31
N LEU A 344 2.31 13.10 7.19
CA LEU A 344 2.70 12.48 5.94
C LEU A 344 4.21 12.62 5.80
N VAL A 345 4.92 11.50 5.67
CA VAL A 345 6.39 11.47 5.60
C VAL A 345 6.80 10.55 4.47
N GLY A 346 7.76 10.95 3.63
CA GLY A 346 8.36 10.04 2.67
C GLY A 346 9.25 8.99 3.35
N ARG A 347 9.32 7.77 2.82
CA ARG A 347 10.19 6.74 3.39
C ARG A 347 11.67 7.12 3.27
N GLN A 348 12.07 7.66 2.12
CA GLN A 348 13.46 8.06 1.82
C GLN A 348 13.67 9.58 1.83
N SER A 349 13.00 10.32 2.73
CA SER A 349 13.14 11.79 2.84
C SER A 349 14.58 12.27 3.07
N ILE A 350 15.43 11.43 3.66
CA ILE A 350 16.86 11.71 3.83
C ILE A 350 17.63 10.52 3.28
N ARG A 351 18.41 10.75 2.21
CA ARG A 351 19.37 9.77 1.68
C ARG A 351 20.56 9.62 2.64
N LEU A 352 20.31 9.19 3.87
CA LEU A 352 21.38 8.73 4.75
C LEU A 352 21.92 7.42 4.16
N HIS A 353 23.25 7.31 4.08
CA HIS A 353 23.97 6.19 3.47
C HIS A 353 23.63 4.80 4.05
N HIS A 354 22.91 4.75 5.18
CA HIS A 354 22.32 3.51 5.66
C HIS A 354 21.05 3.22 4.87
N ARG A 355 21.13 2.22 3.98
CA ARG A 355 19.96 1.45 3.56
C ARG A 355 19.40 0.75 4.80
N ASP A 356 18.70 1.51 5.62
CA ASP A 356 17.94 0.94 6.70
C ASP A 356 16.85 0.10 6.03
N ASN A 357 16.93 -1.21 6.20
CA ASN A 357 15.90 -2.16 5.76
C ASN A 357 14.58 -1.97 6.54
N SER A 358 14.44 -0.85 7.26
CA SER A 358 13.24 -0.52 7.99
C SER A 358 12.12 -0.10 7.06
N GLU A 359 10.92 -0.51 7.43
CA GLU A 359 9.70 -0.25 6.68
C GLU A 359 9.29 1.22 6.68
N LEU A 360 9.66 1.98 7.72
CA LEU A 360 9.25 3.37 7.88
C LEU A 360 10.33 4.39 7.48
N GLY A 361 11.57 3.95 7.28
CA GLY A 361 12.72 4.84 7.08
C GLY A 361 13.11 5.60 8.35
N ALA A 362 14.20 6.38 8.29
CA ALA A 362 14.82 6.99 9.47
C ALA A 362 13.85 7.89 10.26
N ILE A 363 13.10 8.75 9.57
CA ILE A 363 12.14 9.66 10.21
C ILE A 363 10.90 8.91 10.69
N GLY A 364 10.35 8.04 9.84
CA GLY A 364 9.15 7.28 10.17
C GLY A 364 9.37 6.36 11.38
N ASP A 365 10.53 5.71 11.49
CA ASP A 365 10.89 4.89 12.66
C ASP A 365 11.03 5.71 13.93
N PHE A 366 11.69 6.87 13.83
CA PHE A 366 11.84 7.76 14.98
C PHE A 366 10.47 8.24 15.49
N LEU A 367 9.58 8.62 14.57
CA LEU A 367 8.23 9.08 14.90
C LEU A 367 7.30 7.95 15.37
N ALA A 368 7.44 6.74 14.83
CA ALA A 368 6.68 5.58 15.29
C ALA A 368 7.06 5.17 16.72
N ASN A 369 8.34 5.31 17.08
CA ASN A 369 8.85 5.00 18.42
C ASN A 369 8.94 6.23 19.35
N ALA A 370 8.40 7.36 18.93
CA ALA A 370 8.44 8.60 19.69
C ALA A 370 7.68 8.48 21.03
N GLY A 371 8.06 9.31 22.00
CA GLY A 371 7.46 9.34 23.34
C GLY A 371 5.96 9.67 23.36
N PRO A 372 5.28 9.51 24.50
CA PRO A 372 3.83 9.66 24.63
C PRO A 372 3.31 11.08 24.37
N GLU A 373 4.20 12.08 24.33
CA GLU A 373 3.87 13.46 23.95
C GLU A 373 3.40 13.55 22.49
N MET A 374 3.91 12.68 21.62
CA MET A 374 3.49 12.62 20.22
C MET A 374 2.21 11.79 20.08
N LYS A 375 1.12 12.49 19.81
CA LYS A 375 -0.21 11.89 19.61
C LYS A 375 -0.57 11.72 18.13
N SER A 376 0.13 12.40 17.22
CA SER A 376 -0.15 12.36 15.79
C SER A 376 0.11 10.96 15.21
N SER A 377 -0.83 10.47 14.38
CA SER A 377 -0.59 9.25 13.60
C SER A 377 0.36 9.56 12.44
N VAL A 378 1.10 8.56 11.96
CA VAL A 378 2.11 8.72 10.92
C VAL A 378 1.75 7.86 9.73
N LEU A 379 1.72 8.46 8.55
CA LEU A 379 1.58 7.75 7.28
C LEU A 379 2.89 7.91 6.51
N VAL A 380 3.65 6.83 6.44
CA VAL A 380 4.89 6.77 5.67
C VAL A 380 4.56 6.38 4.23
N ILE A 381 5.05 7.14 3.26
CA ILE A 381 4.73 6.98 1.84
C ILE A 381 5.99 6.63 1.07
N GLN A 382 5.89 5.61 0.22
CA GLN A 382 6.94 5.21 -0.70
C GLN A 382 6.41 5.30 -2.13
N GLN A 383 7.12 6.05 -2.96
CA GLN A 383 6.81 6.16 -4.38
C GLN A 383 7.06 4.83 -5.10
N HIS A 384 6.19 4.47 -6.05
CA HIS A 384 6.46 3.38 -6.97
C HIS A 384 7.73 3.65 -7.79
N ASN A 385 8.75 2.81 -7.63
CA ASN A 385 9.94 2.86 -8.47
C ASN A 385 9.79 1.93 -9.67
N SER A 386 9.77 2.50 -10.88
CA SER A 386 9.64 1.75 -12.14
C SER A 386 10.92 0.97 -12.52
N SER A 387 11.98 1.03 -11.70
CA SER A 387 13.28 0.40 -11.98
C SER A 387 13.33 -1.10 -11.73
N PHE A 388 12.26 -1.73 -11.24
CA PHE A 388 12.14 -3.18 -11.24
C PHE A 388 11.52 -3.62 -12.57
N PRO A 389 12.31 -4.14 -13.53
CA PRO A 389 11.72 -4.91 -14.61
C PRO A 389 10.95 -6.06 -13.94
N GLN A 390 9.63 -6.07 -14.14
CA GLN A 390 8.90 -7.32 -14.04
C GLN A 390 9.50 -8.19 -15.14
N ASP A 391 10.39 -9.12 -14.78
CA ASP A 391 10.84 -10.19 -15.66
C ASP A 391 9.64 -11.06 -16.02
N HIS A 392 8.79 -10.55 -16.91
CA HIS A 392 7.88 -11.35 -17.70
C HIS A 392 8.69 -11.99 -18.83
N ASN A 393 9.66 -12.83 -18.44
CA ASN A 393 10.31 -13.79 -19.31
C ASN A 393 10.55 -15.05 -18.48
N THR A 394 9.49 -15.84 -18.32
CA THR A 394 9.70 -17.27 -18.08
C THR A 394 9.39 -17.99 -19.38
N THR A 395 10.47 -18.37 -20.03
CA THR A 395 10.57 -19.48 -20.98
C THR A 395 9.71 -20.67 -20.56
N ALA A 396 8.85 -21.12 -21.46
CA ALA A 396 8.64 -22.53 -21.81
C ALA A 396 7.93 -22.57 -23.17
#